data_AF-A0A6J5JRG4-F1
#
_entry.id   AF-A0A6J5JRG4-F1
#
_cell.length_a   1.000
_cell.length_b   1.000
_cell.length_c   1.000
_cell.angle_alpha   90.00
_cell.angle_beta   90.00
_cell.angle_gamma   90.00
#
_symmetry.space_group_name_H-M   'P 1'
#
loop_
_entity.id
_entity.type
_entity.pdbx_description
1 polymer ?
#
loop_
_entity_poly.entity_id
_entity_poly.type
_entity_poly.pdbx_seq_one_letter_code
_entity_poly.pdbx_strand_id
1 'polypeptide(L)'
;MEDKNKNKVQPKIKSGRTNDDHTYKRTYSLDIKLSPYEKELIENKYDQAGFNSMSSYVRHCIFDGTEERIDNFLSERFNFKILQQPFLTELNRIGTNANQLARKINSNKFITKEDKVFITNQLDLFIGDMKAIKDLIESQTESHKK
;
A
#
# COMPACT_ATOMS: atom_id res chain seq x y z
N MET A 1 -24.60 -32.45 -52.87
CA MET A 1 -25.00 -31.08 -53.27
C MET A 1 -25.72 -30.54 -52.05
N GLU A 2 -25.30 -29.49 -51.34
CA GLU A 2 -24.67 -28.25 -51.81
C GLU A 2 -23.66 -27.70 -50.80
N ASP A 3 -22.58 -27.16 -51.35
CA ASP A 3 -21.52 -26.40 -50.72
C ASP A 3 -21.93 -24.95 -50.42
N LYS A 4 -21.43 -24.43 -49.28
CA LYS A 4 -20.80 -23.11 -49.09
C LYS A 4 -21.32 -21.94 -49.94
N ASN A 5 -21.84 -20.87 -49.30
CA ASN A 5 -21.11 -19.59 -49.17
C ASN A 5 -21.92 -18.40 -48.59
N LYS A 6 -21.24 -17.70 -47.66
CA LYS A 6 -21.12 -16.23 -47.54
C LYS A 6 -22.32 -15.43 -47.03
N ASN A 7 -22.38 -15.32 -45.69
CA ASN A 7 -22.74 -14.06 -45.06
C ASN A 7 -21.69 -13.00 -45.45
N LYS A 8 -22.00 -12.18 -46.46
CA LYS A 8 -21.23 -10.98 -46.83
C LYS A 8 -21.41 -9.93 -45.73
N VAL A 9 -20.51 -9.93 -44.75
CA VAL A 9 -20.35 -8.78 -43.85
C VAL A 9 -19.72 -7.64 -44.65
N GLN A 10 -20.42 -6.51 -44.75
CA GLN A 10 -19.93 -5.33 -45.47
C GLN A 10 -18.60 -4.84 -44.85
N PRO A 11 -17.60 -4.45 -45.66
CA PRO A 11 -16.33 -3.98 -45.14
C PRO A 11 -16.55 -2.64 -44.41
N LYS A 12 -16.07 -2.56 -43.17
CA LYS A 12 -16.10 -1.31 -42.40
C LYS A 12 -15.29 -0.23 -43.13
N ILE A 13 -15.99 0.81 -43.58
CA ILE A 13 -15.44 2.02 -44.18
C ILE A 13 -14.81 2.85 -43.06
N LYS A 14 -13.57 2.52 -42.69
CA LYS A 14 -12.56 3.36 -42.02
C LYS A 14 -11.46 2.43 -41.53
N SER A 15 -10.34 2.42 -42.24
CA SER A 15 -9.09 1.89 -41.69
C SER A 15 -8.77 2.70 -40.44
N GLY A 16 -8.87 2.07 -39.27
CA GLY A 16 -8.40 2.66 -38.02
C GLY A 16 -6.95 3.11 -38.23
N ARG A 17 -6.65 4.34 -37.82
CA ARG A 17 -5.31 4.94 -37.95
C ARG A 17 -4.30 4.00 -37.27
N THR A 18 -3.47 3.32 -38.05
CA THR A 18 -2.36 2.51 -37.56
C THR A 18 -1.21 3.43 -37.18
N ASN A 19 -1.30 4.03 -35.99
CA ASN A 19 -0.13 4.46 -35.24
C ASN A 19 -0.15 3.66 -33.94
N ASP A 20 0.15 2.38 -34.08
CA ASP A 20 -0.15 1.35 -33.11
C ASP A 20 1.08 0.85 -32.36
N ASP A 21 2.23 1.50 -32.53
CA ASP A 21 3.44 1.17 -31.76
C ASP A 21 3.41 1.95 -30.44
N HIS A 22 2.65 1.40 -29.49
CA HIS A 22 2.59 1.89 -28.12
C HIS A 22 2.94 0.73 -27.21
N THR A 23 3.78 0.98 -26.21
CA THR A 23 4.25 -0.02 -25.23
C THR A 23 3.10 -0.74 -24.51
N TYR A 24 1.91 -0.14 -24.49
CA TYR A 24 0.71 -0.68 -23.85
C TYR A 24 -0.16 -1.55 -24.77
N LYS A 25 0.23 -1.75 -26.04
CA LYS A 25 -0.51 -2.64 -26.94
C LYS A 25 -0.39 -4.08 -26.46
N ARG A 26 -1.53 -4.76 -26.36
CA ARG A 26 -1.58 -6.18 -25.98
C ARG A 26 -1.26 -7.04 -27.20
N THR A 27 0.01 -7.42 -27.36
CA THR A 27 0.51 -8.23 -28.48
C THR A 27 0.85 -9.68 -28.08
N TYR A 28 1.01 -9.95 -26.78
CA TYR A 28 1.32 -11.27 -26.24
C TYR A 28 0.06 -11.97 -25.71
N SER A 29 -0.02 -13.29 -25.87
CA SER A 29 -1.09 -14.13 -25.33
C SER A 29 -0.61 -14.95 -24.14
N LEU A 30 -1.52 -15.19 -23.18
CA LEU A 30 -1.31 -16.07 -22.02
C LEU A 30 -2.43 -17.11 -22.02
N ASP A 31 -2.06 -18.37 -22.22
CA ASP A 31 -3.00 -19.50 -22.26
C ASP A 31 -2.85 -20.35 -21.00
N ILE A 32 -3.95 -20.55 -20.28
CA ILE A 32 -4.00 -21.33 -19.04
C ILE A 32 -4.98 -22.48 -19.23
N LYS A 33 -4.52 -23.71 -18.96
CA LYS A 33 -5.40 -24.89 -18.98
C LYS A 33 -6.20 -24.93 -17.68
N LEU A 34 -7.51 -25.08 -17.79
CA LEU A 34 -8.44 -25.13 -16.66
C LEU A 34 -9.12 -26.50 -16.61
N SER A 35 -9.41 -26.97 -15.40
CA SER A 35 -10.38 -28.04 -15.19
C SER A 35 -11.80 -27.56 -15.48
N PRO A 36 -12.76 -28.48 -15.70
CA PRO A 36 -14.16 -28.11 -15.92
C PRO A 36 -14.75 -27.26 -14.78
N TYR A 37 -14.38 -27.56 -13.53
CA TYR A 37 -14.84 -26.83 -12.35
C TYR A 37 -14.29 -25.39 -12.30
N GLU A 38 -12.99 -25.20 -12.56
CA GLU A 38 -12.38 -23.86 -12.56
C GLU A 38 -12.96 -22.98 -13.66
N LYS A 39 -13.26 -23.58 -14.82
CA LYS A 39 -13.91 -22.89 -15.93
C LYS A 39 -15.29 -22.36 -15.52
N GLU A 40 -16.13 -23.22 -14.95
CA GLU A 40 -17.47 -22.84 -14.48
C GLU A 40 -17.41 -21.75 -13.40
N LEU A 41 -16.45 -21.85 -12.47
CA LEU A 41 -16.26 -20.85 -11.43
C LEU A 41 -15.90 -19.48 -12.00
N ILE A 42 -15.01 -19.43 -13.00
CA ILE A 42 -14.59 -18.18 -13.65
C ILE A 42 -15.75 -17.56 -14.45
N GLU A 43 -16.52 -18.38 -15.17
CA GLU A 43 -17.70 -17.93 -15.92
C GLU A 43 -18.76 -17.32 -14.98
N ASN A 44 -19.08 -18.01 -13.88
CA ASN A 44 -20.03 -17.50 -12.89
C ASN A 44 -19.58 -16.18 -12.24
N LYS A 45 -18.29 -16.04 -11.92
CA LYS A 45 -17.76 -14.79 -11.35
C LYS A 45 -17.71 -13.66 -12.38
N TYR A 46 -17.45 -13.98 -13.64
CA TYR A 46 -17.48 -13.01 -14.74
C TYR A 46 -18.88 -12.42 -14.93
N ASP A 47 -19.91 -13.27 -14.96
CA ASP A 47 -21.30 -12.85 -15.16
C ASP A 47 -21.78 -11.89 -14.06
N GLN A 48 -21.29 -12.08 -12.83
CA GLN A 48 -21.60 -11.23 -11.68
C GLN A 48 -20.82 -9.90 -11.68
N ALA A 49 -19.67 -9.84 -12.36
CA ALA A 49 -18.72 -8.73 -12.25
C ALA A 49 -18.99 -7.59 -13.26
N GLY A 50 -19.85 -7.79 -14.26
CA GLY A 50 -20.27 -6.73 -15.19
C GLY A 50 -19.21 -6.26 -16.18
N PHE A 51 -18.21 -7.10 -16.48
CA PHE A 51 -17.15 -6.79 -17.45
C PHE A 51 -17.62 -6.99 -18.90
N ASN A 52 -17.07 -6.21 -19.82
CA ASN A 52 -17.40 -6.32 -21.26
C ASN A 52 -16.74 -7.53 -21.96
N SER A 53 -15.76 -8.18 -21.33
CA SER A 53 -15.12 -9.38 -21.88
C SER A 53 -14.41 -10.18 -20.78
N MET A 54 -14.38 -11.51 -20.95
CA MET A 54 -13.66 -12.43 -20.06
C MET A 54 -12.17 -12.05 -19.94
N SER A 55 -11.52 -11.66 -21.05
CA SER A 55 -10.12 -11.23 -21.01
C SER A 55 -9.90 -9.94 -20.23
N SER A 56 -10.89 -9.04 -20.17
CA SER A 56 -10.80 -7.84 -19.32
C SER A 56 -10.99 -8.18 -17.86
N TYR A 57 -11.93 -9.08 -17.56
CA TYR A 57 -12.18 -9.57 -16.21
C TYR A 57 -10.96 -10.31 -15.64
N VAL A 58 -10.42 -11.29 -16.38
CA VAL A 58 -9.23 -12.04 -15.95
C VAL A 58 -8.03 -11.13 -15.77
N ARG A 59 -7.81 -10.15 -16.66
CA ARG A 59 -6.73 -9.17 -16.49
C ARG A 59 -6.95 -8.29 -15.27
N HIS A 60 -8.18 -7.85 -15.03
CA HIS A 60 -8.51 -7.14 -13.80
C HIS A 60 -8.19 -8.02 -12.60
N CYS A 61 -8.60 -9.29 -12.56
CA CYS A 61 -8.26 -10.19 -11.45
C CYS A 61 -6.75 -10.42 -11.26
N ILE A 62 -5.95 -10.47 -12.35
CA ILE A 62 -4.50 -10.73 -12.28
C ILE A 62 -3.71 -9.46 -11.90
N PHE A 63 -4.11 -8.29 -12.39
CA PHE A 63 -3.33 -7.05 -12.28
C PHE A 63 -3.95 -6.00 -11.35
N ASP A 64 -5.28 -5.92 -11.26
CA ASP A 64 -6.01 -4.95 -10.43
C ASP A 64 -6.70 -5.60 -9.21
N GLY A 65 -6.91 -6.91 -9.23
CA GLY A 65 -7.38 -7.71 -8.12
C GLY A 65 -6.26 -7.70 -7.11
N THR A 66 -6.38 -6.81 -6.12
CA THR A 66 -5.51 -6.62 -4.96
C THR A 66 -4.24 -7.45 -5.09
N GLU A 67 -3.15 -6.82 -5.52
CA GLU A 67 -1.81 -7.37 -5.39
C GLU A 67 -1.53 -7.59 -3.90
N GLU A 68 -2.16 -8.58 -3.30
CA GLU A 68 -1.55 -9.34 -2.23
C GLU A 68 -0.49 -10.17 -2.91
N ARG A 69 0.60 -9.49 -3.26
CA ARG A 69 1.90 -10.11 -3.18
C ARG A 69 1.95 -10.69 -1.77
N ILE A 70 1.67 -11.98 -1.66
CA ILE A 70 1.93 -12.79 -0.46
C ILE A 70 3.45 -12.89 -0.34
N ASP A 71 4.09 -11.75 -0.11
CA ASP A 71 5.26 -11.72 0.73
C ASP A 71 4.66 -11.87 2.14
N ASN A 72 4.43 -13.11 2.57
CA ASN A 72 4.16 -13.44 3.98
C ASN A 72 5.27 -12.91 4.92
N PHE A 73 6.37 -12.39 4.37
CA PHE A 73 7.45 -11.69 5.06
C PHE A 73 7.35 -10.16 5.07
N LEU A 74 6.61 -9.53 4.15
CA LEU A 74 6.46 -8.08 4.09
C LEU A 74 5.15 -7.60 4.69
N SER A 75 4.03 -8.32 4.58
CA SER A 75 2.75 -7.86 5.15
C SER A 75 2.80 -7.72 6.68
N GLU A 76 3.43 -8.67 7.38
CA GLU A 76 3.70 -8.53 8.82
C GLU A 76 4.61 -7.33 9.10
N ARG A 77 5.69 -7.15 8.33
CA ARG A 77 6.67 -6.07 8.51
C ARG A 77 6.14 -4.69 8.09
N PHE A 78 5.18 -4.63 7.17
CA PHE A 78 4.55 -3.42 6.65
C PHE A 78 3.47 -2.95 7.61
N ASN A 79 2.64 -3.86 8.13
CA ASN A 79 1.74 -3.57 9.23
C ASN A 79 2.52 -3.20 10.51
N PHE A 80 3.60 -3.93 10.83
CA PHE A 80 4.50 -3.54 11.92
C PHE A 80 5.13 -2.16 11.69
N LYS A 81 5.62 -1.87 10.48
CA LYS A 81 6.24 -0.56 10.19
C LYS A 81 5.23 0.58 10.23
N ILE A 82 4.01 0.39 9.74
CA ILE A 82 2.96 1.41 9.78
C ILE A 82 2.50 1.64 11.23
N LEU A 83 2.28 0.58 12.00
CA LEU A 83 1.86 0.68 13.40
C LEU A 83 2.98 1.22 14.31
N GLN A 84 4.24 0.89 14.02
CA GLN A 84 5.41 1.38 14.78
C GLN A 84 5.94 2.73 14.28
N GLN A 85 5.58 3.18 13.09
CA GLN A 85 6.04 4.46 12.56
C GLN A 85 5.74 5.66 13.48
N PRO A 86 4.50 5.84 14.00
CA PRO A 86 4.22 6.94 14.91
C PRO A 86 5.06 6.84 16.19
N PHE A 87 5.19 5.63 16.76
CA PHE A 87 6.03 5.38 17.93
C PHE A 87 7.52 5.71 17.69
N LEU A 88 8.09 5.24 16.58
CA LEU A 88 9.49 5.51 16.21
C LEU A 88 9.71 7.00 15.90
N THR A 89 8.72 7.67 15.35
CA THR A 89 8.79 9.11 15.04
C THR A 89 8.85 9.93 16.32
N GLU A 90 7.99 9.63 17.30
CA GLU A 90 8.05 10.30 18.60
C GLU A 90 9.34 9.98 19.36
N LEU A 91 9.81 8.73 19.32
CA LEU A 91 11.07 8.32 19.95
C LEU A 91 12.28 9.04 19.34
N ASN A 92 12.29 9.26 18.02
CA ASN A 92 13.31 10.07 17.35
C ASN A 92 13.24 11.55 17.75
N ARG A 93 12.03 12.10 17.93
CA ARG A 93 11.83 13.49 18.41
C ARG A 93 12.39 13.67 19.82
N ILE A 94 12.06 12.73 20.70
CA ILE A 94 12.56 12.62 22.08
C ILE A 94 14.10 12.57 22.10
N GLY A 95 14.71 11.67 21.34
CA GLY A 95 16.17 11.54 21.26
C GLY A 95 16.85 12.82 20.75
N THR A 96 16.23 13.49 19.78
CA THR A 96 16.72 14.76 19.22
C THR A 96 16.66 15.89 20.24
N ASN A 97 15.58 16.00 21.02
CA ASN A 97 15.44 16.99 22.08
C ASN A 97 16.43 16.75 23.24
N ALA A 98 16.58 15.49 23.66
CA ALA A 98 17.55 15.11 24.70
C ALA A 98 19.00 15.43 24.29
N ASN A 99 19.37 15.16 23.03
CA ASN A 99 20.70 15.47 22.52
C ASN A 99 20.97 16.99 22.44
N GLN A 100 19.95 17.78 22.10
CA GLN A 100 20.06 19.25 22.12
C GLN A 100 20.27 19.78 23.54
N LEU A 101 19.53 19.25 24.52
CA LEU A 101 19.73 19.53 25.95
C LEU A 101 21.15 19.20 26.41
N ALA A 102 21.63 18.00 26.10
CA ALA A 102 22.97 17.56 26.46
C ALA A 102 24.05 18.46 25.84
N ARG A 103 23.93 18.79 24.54
CA ARG A 103 24.86 19.70 23.86
C ARG A 103 24.86 21.09 24.49
N LYS A 104 23.68 21.62 24.84
CA LYS A 104 23.55 22.95 25.44
C LYS A 104 24.14 23.02 26.85
N ILE A 105 23.91 21.99 27.66
CA ILE A 105 24.53 21.84 28.99
C ILE A 105 26.06 21.73 28.85
N ASN A 106 26.54 20.97 27.87
CA ASN A 106 27.98 20.79 27.65
C ASN A 106 28.66 22.04 27.04
N SER A 107 27.95 22.86 26.26
CA SER A 107 28.50 24.07 25.63
C SER A 107 28.53 25.28 26.56
N ASN A 108 27.60 25.38 27.52
CA ASN A 108 27.54 26.50 28.45
C ASN A 108 28.35 26.23 29.71
N LYS A 109 29.49 26.92 29.85
CA LYS A 109 30.32 26.90 31.07
C LYS A 109 29.59 27.44 32.31
N PHE A 110 28.51 28.21 32.09
CA PHE A 110 27.61 28.74 33.12
C PHE A 110 26.16 28.69 32.63
N ILE A 111 25.25 28.17 33.46
CA ILE A 111 23.82 28.09 33.14
C ILE A 111 23.14 29.39 33.61
N THR A 112 22.57 30.17 32.68
CA THR A 112 21.81 31.39 33.01
C THR A 112 20.42 31.06 33.57
N LYS A 113 19.72 32.04 34.17
CA LYS A 113 18.34 31.83 34.67
C LYS A 113 17.39 31.53 33.51
N GLU A 114 17.59 32.18 32.38
CA GLU A 114 16.84 31.99 31.14
C GLU A 114 17.07 30.58 30.59
N ASP A 115 18.31 30.09 30.62
CA ASP A 115 18.62 28.71 30.25
C ASP A 115 17.96 27.70 31.20
N LYS A 116 17.91 27.98 32.50
CA LYS A 116 17.23 27.11 33.46
C LYS A 116 15.74 26.97 33.12
N VAL A 117 15.04 28.08 32.90
CA VAL A 117 13.61 28.09 32.53
C VAL A 117 13.38 27.35 31.21
N PHE A 118 14.25 27.59 30.22
CA PHE A 118 14.16 26.88 28.94
C PHE A 118 14.37 25.37 29.10
N ILE A 119 15.40 24.95 29.86
CA ILE A 119 15.71 23.55 30.13
C ILE A 119 14.56 22.86 30.87
N THR A 120 13.98 23.52 31.89
CA THR A 120 12.82 22.96 32.62
C THR A 120 11.61 22.79 31.71
N ASN A 121 11.30 23.78 30.87
CA ASN A 121 10.19 23.67 29.92
C ASN A 121 10.41 22.52 28.91
N GLN A 122 11.64 22.33 28.43
CA GLN A 122 11.98 21.22 27.54
C GLN A 122 11.86 19.86 28.23
N LEU A 123 12.21 19.77 29.52
CA LEU A 123 12.03 18.56 30.33
C LEU A 123 10.54 18.24 30.54
N ASP A 124 9.71 19.26 30.81
CA ASP A 124 8.26 19.07 30.97
C ASP A 124 7.60 18.56 29.67
N LEU A 125 8.00 19.13 28.52
CA LEU A 125 7.56 18.64 27.21
C LEU A 125 7.99 17.19 26.97
N PHE A 126 9.24 16.86 27.30
CA PHE A 126 9.77 15.50 27.16
C PHE A 126 9.01 14.48 28.02
N ILE A 127 8.68 14.84 29.27
CA ILE A 127 7.87 14.00 30.17
C ILE A 127 6.45 13.82 29.60
N GLY A 128 5.87 14.89 29.03
CA GLY A 128 4.57 14.83 28.36
C GLY A 128 4.57 13.84 27.18
N ASP A 129 5.55 13.95 26.28
CA ASP A 129 5.71 13.05 25.14
C ASP A 129 5.89 11.59 25.60
N MET A 130 6.76 11.35 26.60
CA MET A 130 6.95 10.01 27.18
C MET A 130 5.67 9.40 27.75
N LYS A 131 4.82 10.23 28.38
CA LYS A 131 3.54 9.79 28.94
C LYS A 131 2.53 9.45 27.85
N ALA A 132 2.44 10.26 26.80
CA ALA A 132 1.57 9.99 25.65
C ALA A 132 1.94 8.67 24.95
N ILE A 133 3.24 8.40 24.79
CA ILE A 133 3.74 7.12 24.26
C ILE A 133 3.34 5.95 25.15
N LYS A 134 3.48 6.09 26.48
CA LYS A 134 3.10 5.05 27.45
C LYS A 134 1.61 4.71 27.34
N ASP A 135 0.76 5.72 27.31
CA ASP A 135 -0.70 5.55 27.23
C ASP A 135 -1.10 4.91 25.88
N LEU A 136 -0.41 5.26 24.79
CA LEU A 136 -0.62 4.63 23.48
C LEU A 136 -0.28 3.14 23.50
N ILE A 137 0.85 2.74 24.11
CA ILE A 137 1.24 1.33 24.25
C ILE A 137 0.19 0.57 25.06
N GLU A 138 -0.24 1.12 26.20
CA GLU A 138 -1.25 0.50 27.07
C GLU A 138 -2.58 0.27 26.31
N SER A 139 -3.04 1.27 25.55
CA SER A 139 -4.28 1.16 24.75
C SER A 139 -4.23 0.07 23.66
N GLN A 140 -3.06 -0.17 23.06
CA GLN A 140 -2.87 -1.22 22.04
C GLN A 140 -2.83 -2.62 22.66
N THR A 141 -2.33 -2.75 23.90
CA THR A 141 -2.27 -4.06 24.60
C THR A 141 -3.64 -4.54 25.12
N GLU A 142 -4.59 -3.63 25.36
CA GLU A 142 -5.94 -3.99 25.82
C GLU A 142 -6.87 -4.50 24.70
N SER A 143 -6.68 -4.03 23.45
CA SER A 143 -7.47 -4.50 22.29
C SER A 143 -7.19 -5.96 21.90
N HIS A 144 -6.02 -6.51 22.24
CA HIS A 144 -5.64 -7.89 21.90
C HIS A 144 -6.08 -8.96 22.92
N LYS A 145 -6.85 -8.59 23.95
CA LYS A 145 -7.36 -9.50 24.99
C LYS A 145 -8.81 -9.96 24.81
N LYS A 146 -9.50 -9.58 23.72
CA LYS A 146 -10.87 -10.00 23.40
C LYS A 146 -10.92 -11.01 22.27
#